data_AF-X1KJQ6-F1
#
_entry.id   AF-X1KJQ6-F1
#
_cell.length_a   1.000
_cell.length_b   1.000
_cell.length_c   1.000
_cell.angle_alpha   90.00
_cell.angle_beta   90.00
_cell.angle_gamma   90.00
#
_symmetry.space_group_name_H-M   'P 1'
#
loop_
_entity.id
_entity.type
_entity.pdbx_description
1 polymer ?
#
loop_
_entity_poly.entity_id
_entity_poly.type
_entity_poly.pdbx_seq_one_letter_code
_entity_poly.pdbx_strand_id
1 'polypeptide(L)' 'LPLRSISTAARAVSREVKQELKLEGKPVQISLEVRMGCGRGVCYGCTLKTKQGLKQVCMDGPVFDLDDIIWDELNY' A
#
# COMPACT_ATOMS: atom_id res chain seq x y z
N LEU A 1 12.30 -14.53 -20.91
CA LEU A 1 12.53 -13.15 -20.42
C LEU A 1 12.09 -13.07 -18.95
N PRO A 2 12.86 -12.45 -18.05
CA PRO A 2 12.87 -12.80 -16.63
C PRO A 2 11.72 -12.12 -15.87
N LEU A 3 10.66 -12.88 -15.58
CA LEU A 3 9.56 -12.50 -14.67
C LEU A 3 9.95 -12.56 -13.18
N ARG A 4 11.25 -12.65 -12.84
CA ARG A 4 11.74 -12.83 -11.46
C ARG A 4 12.10 -11.54 -10.74
N SER A 5 12.22 -10.41 -11.44
CA SER A 5 12.69 -9.16 -10.83
C SER A 5 11.60 -8.33 -10.15
N ILE A 6 10.31 -8.56 -10.47
CA ILE A 6 9.21 -7.70 -10.01
C ILE A 6 8.84 -7.99 -8.54
N SER A 7 8.78 -9.26 -8.12
CA SER A 7 8.33 -9.60 -6.75
C SER A 7 9.29 -9.19 -5.62
N THR A 8 10.48 -8.70 -5.95
CA THR A 8 11.45 -8.26 -4.95
C THR A 8 11.17 -6.82 -4.51
N ALA A 9 10.57 -6.00 -5.37
CA ALA A 9 10.36 -4.57 -5.15
C ALA A 9 9.31 -4.28 -4.06
N ALA A 10 8.16 -4.95 -4.04
CA ALA A 10 7.14 -4.69 -3.00
C ALA A 10 7.56 -5.05 -1.59
N ARG A 11 8.24 -6.19 -1.42
CA ARG A 11 8.82 -6.55 -0.11
C ARG A 11 9.98 -5.64 0.27
N ALA A 12 10.57 -4.94 -0.70
CA ALA A 12 11.60 -3.96 -0.43
C ALA A 12 11.01 -2.74 0.27
N VAL A 13 9.92 -2.15 -0.25
CA VAL A 13 9.36 -0.88 0.29
C VAL A 13 9.11 -0.94 1.80
N SER A 14 8.35 -1.93 2.29
CA SER A 14 8.03 -1.99 3.72
C SER A 14 9.25 -2.25 4.61
N ARG A 15 10.26 -2.99 4.10
CA ARG A 15 11.50 -3.28 4.81
C ARG A 15 12.45 -2.09 4.79
N GLU A 16 12.59 -1.43 3.65
CA GLU A 16 13.40 -0.23 3.43
C GLU A 16 12.91 0.90 4.35
N VAL A 17 11.62 1.21 4.33
CA VAL A 17 11.02 2.22 5.23
C VAL A 17 11.31 1.91 6.70
N LYS A 18 11.15 0.64 7.11
CA LYS A 18 11.44 0.23 8.49
C LYS A 18 12.92 0.34 8.84
N GLN A 19 13.82 -0.01 7.93
CA GLN A 19 15.26 0.07 8.16
C GLN A 19 15.75 1.51 8.24
N GLU A 20 15.35 2.36 7.29
CA GLU A 20 15.75 3.77 7.25
C GLU A 20 15.29 4.52 8.49
N LEU A 21 14.08 4.23 8.96
CA LEU A 21 13.49 4.88 10.13
C LEU A 21 13.81 4.17 11.45
N LYS A 22 14.56 3.07 11.44
CA LYS A 22 14.88 2.24 12.62
C LYS A 22 13.63 1.78 13.39
N LEU A 23 12.65 1.30 12.62
CA LEU A 23 11.35 0.81 13.08
C LEU A 23 11.24 -0.72 12.96
N GLU A 24 12.37 -1.44 12.97
CA GLU A 24 12.35 -2.91 12.90
C GLU A 24 11.53 -3.51 14.04
N GLY A 25 10.67 -4.47 13.69
CA GLY A 25 9.78 -5.14 14.65
C GLY A 25 8.64 -4.28 15.20
N LYS A 26 8.52 -3.01 14.78
CA LYS A 26 7.41 -2.14 15.18
C LYS A 26 6.28 -2.17 14.15
N PRO A 27 5.00 -2.12 14.58
CA PRO A 27 3.90 -1.82 13.68
C PRO A 27 4.09 -0.39 13.15
N VAL A 28 3.94 -0.22 11.84
CA VAL A 28 4.09 1.08 11.17
C VAL A 28 2.81 1.34 10.40
N GLN A 29 2.24 2.52 10.60
CA GLN A 29 1.13 3.01 9.81
C GLN A 29 1.64 3.97 8.74
N ILE A 30 0.95 3.99 7.61
CA ILE A 30 1.23 4.86 6.48
C ILE A 30 -0.05 5.52 5.99
N SER A 31 0.04 6.79 5.61
CA SER A 31 -1.03 7.45 4.88
C SER A 31 -0.78 7.28 3.39
N LEU A 32 -1.76 6.74 2.66
CA LEU A 32 -1.70 6.61 1.21
C LEU A 32 -2.46 7.73 0.53
N GLU A 33 -1.82 8.35 -0.46
CA GLU A 33 -2.48 9.24 -1.40
C GLU A 33 -2.72 8.47 -2.71
N VAL A 34 -3.97 8.44 -3.16
CA VAL A 34 -4.33 7.89 -4.47
C VAL A 34 -5.25 8.87 -5.18
N ARG A 35 -5.27 8.83 -6.52
CA ARG A 35 -6.17 9.68 -7.28
C ARG A 35 -7.63 9.34 -6.94
N MET A 36 -8.32 10.28 -6.30
CA MET A 36 -9.72 10.12 -5.93
C MET A 36 -10.63 10.80 -6.94
N GLY A 37 -11.75 10.15 -7.28
CA GLY A 37 -12.84 10.76 -8.04
C GLY A 37 -13.85 11.44 -7.11
N CYS A 38 -14.63 10.63 -6.38
CA CYS A 38 -15.76 11.12 -5.59
C CYS A 38 -15.48 11.35 -4.09
N GLY A 39 -14.42 10.74 -3.54
CA GLY A 39 -14.07 10.80 -2.12
C GLY A 39 -15.09 10.19 -1.13
N ARG A 40 -16.09 9.44 -1.63
CA ARG A 40 -17.24 8.96 -0.84
C ARG A 40 -17.63 7.50 -1.12
N GLY A 41 -16.70 6.70 -1.63
CA GLY A 41 -16.87 5.27 -1.87
C GLY A 41 -17.68 4.88 -3.11
N VAL A 42 -18.33 5.83 -3.80
CA VAL A 42 -19.23 5.54 -4.94
C VAL A 42 -18.49 5.20 -6.23
N CYS A 43 -17.38 5.88 -6.52
CA CYS A 43 -16.70 5.74 -7.81
C CYS A 43 -15.67 4.60 -7.88
N TYR A 44 -15.32 3.99 -6.74
CA TYR A 44 -14.28 2.95 -6.61
C TYR A 44 -12.88 3.28 -7.15
N GLY A 45 -12.66 4.47 -7.71
CA GLY A 45 -11.36 4.90 -8.24
C GLY A 45 -10.21 4.97 -7.24
N CYS A 46 -10.50 4.95 -5.93
CA CYS A 46 -9.49 4.90 -4.86
C CYS A 46 -9.34 3.50 -4.24
N THR A 47 -9.72 2.44 -4.96
CA THR A 47 -9.62 1.06 -4.47
C THR A 47 -8.19 0.54 -4.61
N LEU A 48 -7.66 -0.05 -3.55
CA LEU A 48 -6.37 -0.73 -3.49
C LEU A 48 -6.56 -2.19 -3.08
N LYS A 49 -5.62 -3.05 -3.51
CA LYS A 49 -5.51 -4.41 -3.00
C LYS A 49 -4.63 -4.42 -1.76
N THR A 50 -5.12 -5.02 -0.68
CA THR A 50 -4.36 -5.29 0.55
C THR A 50 -4.35 -6.79 0.82
N LYS A 51 -3.54 -7.21 1.79
CA LYS A 51 -3.57 -8.60 2.29
C LYS A 51 -4.92 -8.99 2.90
N GLN A 52 -5.75 -8.02 3.28
CA GLN A 52 -7.09 -8.21 3.83
C GLN A 52 -8.21 -8.11 2.77
N GLY A 53 -7.86 -7.98 1.49
CA GLY A 53 -8.81 -7.83 0.39
C GLY A 53 -8.82 -6.42 -0.21
N LEU A 54 -9.90 -6.07 -0.91
CA LEU A 54 -10.04 -4.75 -1.52
C LEU A 54 -10.44 -3.72 -0.46
N LYS A 55 -9.76 -2.57 -0.46
CA LYS A 55 -9.99 -1.45 0.45
C LYS A 55 -10.08 -0.15 -0.35
N GLN A 56 -10.92 0.79 0.07
CA GLN A 56 -11.04 2.10 -0.56
C GLN A 56 -10.36 3.17 0.30
N VAL A 57 -9.40 3.93 -0.24
CA VAL A 57 -8.70 4.97 0.55
C VAL A 57 -9.66 5.97 1.18
N CYS A 58 -10.72 6.38 0.47
CA CYS A 58 -11.66 7.38 1.00
C CYS A 58 -12.65 6.84 2.03
N MET A 59 -12.78 5.52 2.21
CA MET A 59 -13.72 4.91 3.17
C MET A 59 -13.01 4.13 4.28
N ASP A 60 -12.01 3.32 3.92
CA ASP A 60 -11.21 2.52 4.84
C ASP A 60 -9.92 3.23 5.29
N GLY A 61 -9.45 4.21 4.52
CA GLY A 61 -8.19 4.92 4.74
C GLY A 61 -8.37 6.33 5.31
N PRO A 62 -7.42 7.26 5.07
CA PRO A 62 -6.22 7.11 4.24
C PRO A 62 -5.05 6.39 4.92
N VAL A 63 -5.20 6.05 6.22
CA VAL A 63 -4.14 5.44 7.02
C VAL A 63 -4.31 3.92 7.06
N PHE A 64 -3.24 3.19 6.74
CA PHE A 64 -3.19 1.73 6.67
C PHE A 64 -1.93 1.18 7.35
N ASP A 65 -1.94 -0.10 7.70
CA ASP A 65 -0.73 -0.79 8.15
C ASP A 65 0.23 -1.01 6.97
N LEU A 66 1.50 -0.62 7.17
CA LEU A 66 2.56 -0.71 6.15
C LEU A 66 2.71 -2.13 5.60
N ASP A 67 2.58 -3.13 6.48
CA ASP A 67 2.73 -4.53 6.12
C ASP A 67 1.50 -5.09 5.41
N ASP A 68 0.35 -4.41 5.40
CA ASP A 68 -0.88 -4.90 4.76
C ASP A 68 -0.98 -4.50 3.28
N ILE A 69 -0.19 -3.53 2.84
CA ILE A 69 -0.22 -3.02 1.48
C ILE A 69 0.52 -3.95 0.51
N ILE A 70 -0.09 -4.22 -0.64
CA ILE A 70 0.53 -4.94 -1.76
C ILE A 70 1.14 -3.89 -2.70
N TRP A 71 2.39 -3.53 -2.43
CA TRP A 71 3.10 -2.45 -3.14
C TRP A 71 3.32 -2.70 -4.64
N ASP A 72 3.36 -3.97 -5.08
CA ASP A 72 3.59 -4.34 -6.49
C ASP A 72 2.41 -3.91 -7.39
N GLU A 73 1.25 -3.68 -6.81
CA GLU A 73 0.04 -3.31 -7.54
C GLU A 73 -0.26 -1.80 -7.48
N LEU A 74 0.51 -1.05 -6.70
CA LEU A 74 0.44 0.41 -6.66
C LEU A 74 1.34 0.97 -7.76
N ASN A 75 0.87 0.89 -9.01
CA ASN A 75 1.53 1.55 -10.12
C ASN A 75 1.24 3.06 -10.07
N TYR A 76 2.29 3.86 -9.89
CA TYR A 76 2.34 5.23 -10.40
C TYR A 76 2.79 5.24 -11.86
#